data_AF-A0A3M1WFC2-F1
#
_entry.id   AF-A0A3M1WFC2-F1
#
_cell.length_a   1.000
_cell.length_b   1.000
_cell.length_c   1.000
_cell.angle_alpha   90.00
_cell.angle_beta   90.00
_cell.angle_gamma   90.00
#
_symmetry.space_group_name_H-M   'P 1'
#
loop_
_entity.id
_entity.type
_entity.pdbx_description
1 polymer ?
#
loop_
_entity_poly.entity_id
_entity_poly.type
_entity_poly.pdbx_seq_one_letter_code
_entity_poly.pdbx_strand_id
1 'polypeptide(L)'
;RDYGSQLDEEQRAELKGRLEVAHKNVAERLGAAYTYVARIEGQKVTVAELAEPKSKFEEHLQEVWRQVVEDEEWVLRRVGMITLKQVGLVPTEGGIRVKDAVEAFLRYTDKPMIASPQAVFDGLKQACREKLIGLGLGINPNNLQRKWCGEEVSLDPNEEGLWIIPPFEPQAESVGGEVGPTQPGPPRVSQGPVTPRSTSPSPPTEGTAAAPARPIKRITIRGTVPLENWTDVFRAFIGPTRGMNLKRLKLGIDFEMEVRDDQALEETDPKVKAMKEAANQLGLEIDME
;
A
#
# COMPACT_ATOMS: atom_id res chain seq x y z
N ARG A 1 -39.58 38.46 16.08
CA ARG A 1 -39.22 39.88 15.87
C ARG A 1 -37.83 39.86 15.26
N ASP A 2 -37.67 40.41 14.06
CA ASP A 2 -36.36 40.57 13.43
C ASP A 2 -35.72 41.84 14.01
N TYR A 3 -34.69 41.64 14.83
CA TYR A 3 -33.96 42.73 15.49
C TYR A 3 -32.84 43.29 14.59
N GLY A 4 -32.50 42.60 13.49
CA GLY A 4 -31.43 43.02 12.60
C GLY A 4 -31.76 44.27 11.78
N SER A 5 -33.03 44.45 11.41
CA SER A 5 -33.54 45.59 10.64
C SER A 5 -33.80 46.85 11.48
N GLN A 6 -33.66 46.79 12.81
CA GLN A 6 -33.91 47.90 13.72
C GLN A 6 -32.64 48.64 14.18
N LEU A 7 -31.47 48.10 13.85
CA LEU A 7 -30.18 48.69 14.20
C LEU A 7 -29.70 49.62 13.09
N ASP A 8 -29.32 50.84 13.46
CA ASP A 8 -28.63 51.76 12.56
C ASP A 8 -27.18 51.29 12.29
N GLU A 9 -26.51 51.97 11.35
CA GLU A 9 -25.18 51.57 10.90
C GLU A 9 -24.10 51.74 11.99
N GLU A 10 -24.26 52.72 12.87
CA GLU A 10 -23.37 52.99 13.99
C GLU A 10 -23.49 51.89 15.07
N GLN A 11 -24.72 51.51 15.42
CA GLN A 11 -25.00 50.40 16.35
C GLN A 11 -24.49 49.07 15.82
N ARG A 12 -24.63 48.81 14.51
CA ARG A 12 -24.07 47.60 13.88
C ARG A 12 -22.55 47.59 13.94
N ALA A 13 -21.90 48.73 13.68
CA ALA A 13 -20.45 48.86 13.79
C ALA A 13 -19.97 48.66 15.23
N GLU A 14 -20.66 49.23 16.22
CA GLU A 14 -20.37 49.04 17.65
C GLU A 14 -20.51 47.56 18.05
N LEU A 15 -21.62 46.91 17.69
CA LEU A 15 -21.85 45.50 17.97
C LEU A 15 -20.79 44.61 17.33
N LYS A 16 -20.39 44.90 16.10
CA LYS A 16 -19.30 44.18 15.42
C LYS A 16 -17.98 44.36 16.17
N GLY A 17 -17.63 45.57 16.59
CA GLY A 17 -16.44 45.83 17.39
C GLY A 17 -16.46 45.09 18.73
N ARG A 18 -17.60 45.10 19.43
CA ARG A 18 -17.79 44.33 20.68
C ARG A 18 -17.67 42.83 20.46
N LEU A 19 -18.21 42.31 19.36
CA LEU A 19 -18.11 40.91 18.98
C LEU A 19 -16.64 40.52 18.71
N GLU A 20 -15.91 41.33 17.96
CA GLU A 20 -14.48 41.11 17.67
C GLU A 20 -13.63 41.12 18.96
N VAL A 21 -13.88 42.07 19.87
CA VAL A 21 -13.22 42.11 21.19
C VAL A 21 -13.57 40.88 22.02
N ALA A 22 -14.84 40.47 22.04
CA ALA A 22 -15.26 39.27 22.76
C ALA A 22 -14.60 38.01 22.18
N HIS A 23 -14.54 37.86 20.86
CA HIS A 23 -13.86 36.75 20.19
C HIS A 23 -12.38 36.70 20.54
N LYS A 24 -11.70 37.85 20.51
CA LYS A 24 -10.28 37.95 20.89
C LYS A 24 -10.07 37.54 22.36
N ASN A 25 -10.91 38.04 23.26
CA ASN A 25 -10.82 37.71 24.69
C ASN A 25 -11.06 36.22 24.98
N VAL A 26 -11.97 35.57 24.23
CA VAL A 26 -12.17 34.11 24.34
C VAL A 26 -10.91 33.38 23.89
N ALA A 27 -10.36 33.72 22.73
CA ALA A 27 -9.15 33.10 22.20
C ALA A 27 -7.95 33.23 23.17
N GLU A 28 -7.83 34.37 23.84
CA GLU A 28 -6.77 34.63 24.82
C GLU A 28 -6.92 33.86 26.14
N ARG A 29 -8.15 33.46 26.49
CA ARG A 29 -8.43 32.75 27.75
C ARG A 29 -8.51 31.24 27.61
N LEU A 30 -8.69 30.73 26.39
CA LEU A 30 -8.84 29.30 26.16
C LEU A 30 -7.64 28.50 26.68
N GLY A 31 -6.41 28.91 26.39
CA GLY A 31 -5.21 28.19 26.87
C GLY A 31 -5.15 28.08 28.39
N ALA A 32 -5.50 29.16 29.11
CA ALA A 32 -5.54 29.15 30.58
C ALA A 32 -6.73 28.37 31.18
N ALA A 33 -7.77 28.10 30.39
CA ALA A 33 -8.91 27.30 30.82
C ALA A 33 -8.65 25.79 30.67
N TYR A 34 -7.77 25.38 29.75
CA TYR A 34 -7.44 23.99 29.47
C TYR A 34 -6.00 23.69 29.89
N THR A 35 -5.78 23.43 31.18
CA THR A 35 -4.43 23.20 31.74
C THR A 35 -4.08 21.72 31.96
N TYR A 36 -4.94 20.81 31.54
CA TYR A 36 -4.73 19.37 31.69
C TYR A 36 -5.00 18.65 30.39
N VAL A 37 -4.23 17.60 30.14
CA VAL A 37 -4.45 16.65 29.05
C VAL A 37 -4.63 15.25 29.62
N ALA A 38 -5.58 14.50 29.08
CA ALA A 38 -5.88 13.15 29.51
C ALA A 38 -5.78 12.17 28.34
N ARG A 39 -5.09 11.06 28.56
CA ARG A 39 -5.07 9.91 27.67
C ARG A 39 -5.96 8.81 28.23
N ILE A 40 -6.73 8.19 27.35
CA ILE A 40 -7.55 7.01 27.65
C ILE A 40 -6.96 5.83 26.88
N GLU A 41 -6.63 4.76 27.59
CA GLU A 41 -6.18 3.49 27.02
C GLU A 41 -7.03 2.36 27.59
N GLY A 42 -7.94 1.82 26.77
CA GLY A 42 -8.99 0.92 27.22
C GLY A 42 -9.88 1.58 28.29
N GLN A 43 -9.73 1.17 29.54
CA GLN A 43 -10.43 1.74 30.71
C GLN A 43 -9.53 2.60 31.60
N LYS A 44 -8.22 2.66 31.32
CA LYS A 44 -7.25 3.41 32.12
C LYS A 44 -7.23 4.87 31.64
N VAL A 45 -7.35 5.80 32.59
CA VAL A 45 -7.20 7.23 32.35
C VAL A 45 -5.89 7.71 32.99
N THR A 46 -5.03 8.32 32.18
CA THR A 46 -3.81 8.99 32.64
C THR A 46 -3.97 10.48 32.38
N VAL A 47 -3.66 11.32 33.37
CA VAL A 47 -3.78 12.78 33.28
C VAL A 47 -2.41 13.40 33.51
N ALA A 48 -2.06 14.38 32.67
CA ALA A 48 -0.85 15.18 32.80
C ALA A 48 -1.24 16.67 32.84
N GLU A 49 -0.52 17.44 33.66
CA GLU A 49 -0.63 18.88 33.71
C GLU A 49 0.16 19.49 32.55
N LEU A 50 -0.40 20.51 31.89
CA LEU A 50 0.25 21.20 30.78
C LEU A 50 1.23 22.24 31.30
N ALA A 51 2.45 22.22 30.77
CA ALA A 51 3.58 22.96 31.34
C ALA A 51 3.32 24.48 31.43
N GLU A 52 2.73 25.10 30.40
CA GLU A 52 2.34 26.52 30.44
C GLU A 52 1.21 26.85 29.45
N PRO A 53 0.13 27.56 29.88
CA PRO A 53 -0.89 28.04 28.97
C PRO A 53 -0.34 29.16 28.06
N LYS A 54 -0.60 29.08 26.75
CA LYS A 54 -0.22 30.12 25.79
C LYS A 54 -1.39 31.10 25.56
N SER A 55 -1.05 32.34 25.24
CA SER A 55 -2.02 33.43 25.01
C SER A 55 -2.76 33.32 23.68
N LYS A 56 -2.25 32.54 22.72
CA LYS A 56 -3.02 32.12 21.55
C LYS A 56 -3.35 30.64 21.67
N PHE A 57 -4.60 30.29 21.41
CA PHE A 57 -5.04 28.91 21.50
C PHE A 57 -4.33 27.97 20.52
N GLU A 58 -3.99 28.43 19.31
CA GLU A 58 -3.21 27.63 18.35
C GLU A 58 -1.81 27.30 18.88
N GLU A 59 -1.10 28.29 19.43
CA GLU A 59 0.22 28.09 20.05
C GLU A 59 0.11 27.16 21.27
N HIS A 60 -1.00 27.25 22.02
CA HIS A 60 -1.28 26.34 23.13
C HIS A 60 -1.51 24.91 22.65
N LEU A 61 -2.28 24.70 21.57
CA LEU A 61 -2.47 23.36 20.99
C LEU A 61 -1.17 22.77 20.43
N GLN A 62 -0.29 23.58 19.85
CA GLN A 62 1.03 23.13 19.42
C GLN A 62 1.90 22.69 20.60
N GLU A 63 1.83 23.41 21.73
CA GLU A 63 2.52 23.05 22.96
C GLU A 63 1.96 21.76 23.56
N VAL A 64 0.64 21.61 23.61
CA VAL A 64 -0.03 20.36 24.02
C VAL A 64 0.43 19.20 23.14
N TRP A 65 0.45 19.39 21.82
CA TRP A 65 0.91 18.37 20.88
C TRP A 65 2.37 17.99 21.11
N ARG A 66 3.25 18.98 21.33
CA ARG A 66 4.66 18.77 21.67
C ARG A 66 4.77 17.92 22.93
N GLN A 67 4.10 18.29 24.01
CA GLN A 67 4.15 17.57 25.28
C GLN A 67 3.63 16.12 25.15
N VAL A 68 2.47 15.93 24.50
CA VAL A 68 1.86 14.60 24.33
C VAL A 68 2.72 13.66 23.47
N VAL A 69 3.47 14.20 22.51
CA VAL A 69 4.26 13.42 21.55
C VAL A 69 5.72 13.23 21.99
N GLU A 70 6.35 14.26 22.54
CA GLU A 70 7.79 14.30 22.82
C GLU A 70 8.11 14.05 24.30
N ASP A 71 7.32 14.62 25.21
CA ASP A 71 7.59 14.52 26.64
C ASP A 71 6.92 13.27 27.25
N GLU A 72 5.65 13.04 26.91
CA GLU A 72 4.83 11.95 27.45
C GLU A 72 4.81 10.69 26.56
N GLU A 73 5.20 10.80 25.29
CA GLU A 73 5.17 9.71 24.28
C GLU A 73 3.80 8.99 24.16
N TRP A 74 2.71 9.68 24.47
CA TRP A 74 1.35 9.13 24.39
C TRP A 74 0.87 8.91 22.95
N VAL A 75 1.38 9.71 22.02
CA VAL A 75 1.11 9.62 20.59
C VAL A 75 2.41 9.31 19.86
N LEU A 76 2.48 8.12 19.26
CA LEU A 76 3.69 7.61 18.63
C LEU A 76 3.86 8.18 17.22
N ARG A 77 5.00 8.85 16.95
CA ARG A 77 5.41 9.22 15.57
C ARG A 77 5.91 8.03 14.76
N ARG A 78 6.39 7.00 15.44
CA ARG A 78 6.84 5.74 14.86
C ARG A 78 6.52 4.62 15.83
N VAL A 79 5.95 3.54 15.31
CA VAL A 79 5.69 2.34 16.11
C VAL A 79 6.97 1.52 16.20
N GLY A 80 7.47 1.32 17.42
CA GLY A 80 8.65 0.50 17.67
C GLY A 80 8.35 -1.00 17.69
N MET A 81 9.40 -1.81 17.65
CA MET A 81 9.28 -3.28 17.68
C MET A 81 8.56 -3.81 18.92
N ILE A 82 8.84 -3.25 20.10
CA ILE A 82 8.21 -3.67 21.36
C ILE A 82 6.69 -3.50 21.26
N THR A 83 6.26 -2.35 20.72
CA THR A 83 4.85 -2.06 20.48
C THR A 83 4.23 -2.99 19.45
N LEU A 84 4.89 -3.25 18.32
CA LEU A 84 4.40 -4.20 17.32
C LEU A 84 4.18 -5.58 17.93
N LYS A 85 5.10 -6.04 18.78
CA LYS A 85 4.99 -7.33 19.48
C LYS A 85 3.85 -7.34 20.51
N GLN A 86 3.75 -6.29 21.33
CA GLN A 86 2.68 -6.16 22.34
C GLN A 86 1.29 -6.12 21.73
N VAL A 87 1.15 -5.48 20.57
CA VAL A 87 -0.11 -5.35 19.82
C VAL A 87 -0.42 -6.61 18.99
N GLY A 88 0.50 -7.59 18.94
CA GLY A 88 0.29 -8.84 18.22
C GLY A 88 0.48 -8.73 16.70
N LEU A 89 1.22 -7.73 16.22
CA LEU A 89 1.55 -7.52 14.81
C LEU A 89 2.83 -8.23 14.37
N VAL A 90 3.38 -9.10 15.21
CA VAL A 90 4.50 -9.98 14.89
C VAL A 90 3.93 -11.41 14.84
N PRO A 91 3.37 -11.83 13.69
CA PRO A 91 2.75 -13.14 13.58
C PRO A 91 3.80 -14.25 13.71
N THR A 92 3.49 -15.29 14.49
CA THR A 92 4.28 -16.52 14.54
C THR A 92 3.85 -17.52 13.46
N GLU A 93 2.57 -17.49 13.08
CA GLU A 93 1.98 -18.31 12.01
C GLU A 93 0.99 -17.48 11.19
N GLY A 94 0.81 -17.83 9.92
CA GLY A 94 -0.12 -17.14 9.01
C GLY A 94 0.37 -15.76 8.55
N GLY A 95 -0.55 -14.81 8.40
CA GLY A 95 -0.20 -13.43 8.07
C GLY A 95 -1.33 -12.44 8.33
N ILE A 96 -0.96 -11.19 8.58
CA ILE A 96 -1.88 -10.09 8.91
C ILE A 96 -1.83 -9.08 7.76
N ARG A 97 -2.98 -8.63 7.25
CA ARG A 97 -2.98 -7.56 6.24
C ARG A 97 -2.47 -6.27 6.85
N VAL A 98 -1.57 -5.58 6.16
CA VAL A 98 -1.02 -4.31 6.67
C VAL A 98 -2.12 -3.26 6.85
N LYS A 99 -3.12 -3.23 5.96
CA LYS A 99 -4.31 -2.35 6.12
C LYS A 99 -5.03 -2.62 7.43
N ASP A 100 -5.28 -3.88 7.76
CA ASP A 100 -5.94 -4.26 9.02
C ASP A 100 -5.09 -3.89 10.24
N ALA A 101 -3.76 -4.03 10.14
CA ALA A 101 -2.83 -3.62 11.19
C ALA A 101 -2.89 -2.11 11.45
N VAL A 102 -2.90 -1.29 10.40
CA VAL A 102 -3.06 0.17 10.51
C VAL A 102 -4.44 0.53 11.06
N GLU A 103 -5.50 -0.08 10.55
CA GLU A 103 -6.88 0.17 11.01
C GLU A 103 -7.02 -0.18 12.50
N ALA A 104 -6.34 -1.22 12.98
CA ALA A 104 -6.38 -1.60 14.38
C ALA A 104 -5.91 -0.47 15.31
N PHE A 105 -4.85 0.27 14.96
CA PHE A 105 -4.39 1.42 15.75
C PHE A 105 -5.37 2.61 15.71
N LEU A 106 -6.15 2.74 14.63
CA LEU A 106 -7.12 3.84 14.48
C LEU A 106 -8.47 3.53 15.13
N ARG A 107 -8.84 2.25 15.17
CA ARG A 107 -10.17 1.79 15.58
C ARG A 107 -10.26 1.41 17.05
N TYR A 108 -9.20 0.84 17.61
CA TYR A 108 -9.23 0.32 18.97
C TYR A 108 -8.51 1.23 19.95
N THR A 109 -9.13 1.49 21.10
CA THR A 109 -8.61 2.36 22.16
C THR A 109 -7.65 1.64 23.12
N ASP A 110 -7.43 0.33 22.93
CA ASP A 110 -6.50 -0.50 23.70
C ASP A 110 -5.07 -0.50 23.11
N LYS A 111 -4.87 0.21 22.01
CA LYS A 111 -3.59 0.36 21.31
C LYS A 111 -3.05 1.78 21.51
N PRO A 112 -1.73 1.97 21.46
CA PRO A 112 -1.17 3.31 21.56
C PRO A 112 -1.63 4.17 20.40
N MET A 113 -1.88 5.45 20.66
CA MET A 113 -2.26 6.39 19.62
C MET A 113 -1.08 6.61 18.68
N ILE A 114 -1.37 6.74 17.38
CA ILE A 114 -0.36 7.00 16.36
C ILE A 114 -0.57 8.40 15.78
N ALA A 115 0.51 9.12 15.50
CA ALA A 115 0.44 10.45 14.91
C ALA A 115 -0.08 10.41 13.46
N SER A 116 0.19 9.31 12.76
CA SER A 116 -0.27 9.08 11.38
C SER A 116 -0.21 7.59 11.04
N PRO A 117 -0.91 7.12 10.00
CA PRO A 117 -0.74 5.77 9.46
C PRO A 117 0.71 5.44 9.13
N GLN A 118 1.48 6.44 8.69
CA GLN A 118 2.90 6.31 8.36
C GLN A 118 3.73 5.80 9.54
N ALA A 119 3.35 6.13 10.78
CA ALA A 119 4.04 5.64 11.98
C ALA A 119 4.11 4.11 12.05
N VAL A 120 3.05 3.43 11.59
CA VAL A 120 2.98 1.96 11.54
C VAL A 120 3.82 1.45 10.39
N PHE A 121 3.72 2.04 9.20
CA PHE A 121 4.51 1.65 8.03
C PHE A 121 6.01 1.75 8.29
N ASP A 122 6.47 2.85 8.89
CA ASP A 122 7.87 3.03 9.24
C ASP A 122 8.35 2.00 10.27
N GLY A 123 7.48 1.66 11.23
CA GLY A 123 7.72 0.57 12.18
C GLY A 123 7.86 -0.79 11.50
N LEU A 124 6.98 -1.11 10.55
CA LEU A 124 7.01 -2.35 9.79
C LEU A 124 8.24 -2.45 8.88
N LYS A 125 8.63 -1.35 8.22
CA LYS A 125 9.86 -1.28 7.42
C LYS A 125 11.09 -1.58 8.28
N GLN A 126 11.16 -0.96 9.46
CA GLN A 126 12.25 -1.19 10.41
C GLN A 126 12.28 -2.67 10.87
N ALA A 127 11.13 -3.21 11.27
CA ALA A 127 11.04 -4.59 11.76
C ALA A 127 11.36 -5.62 10.65
N CYS A 128 10.99 -5.33 9.40
CA CYS A 128 11.39 -6.13 8.24
C CYS A 128 12.91 -6.09 8.02
N ARG A 129 13.51 -4.89 8.07
CA ARG A 129 14.97 -4.72 7.93
C ARG A 129 15.76 -5.46 9.02
N GLU A 130 15.21 -5.52 10.23
CA GLU A 130 15.81 -6.23 11.37
C GLU A 130 15.54 -7.75 11.35
N LYS A 131 14.89 -8.28 10.30
CA LYS A 131 14.52 -9.71 10.15
C LYS A 131 13.59 -10.24 11.26
N LEU A 132 12.78 -9.35 11.84
CA LEU A 132 11.86 -9.70 12.92
C LEU A 132 10.47 -10.07 12.39
N ILE A 133 10.11 -9.52 11.23
CA ILE A 133 8.93 -9.87 10.44
C ILE A 133 9.35 -10.01 8.99
N GLY A 134 8.57 -10.75 8.21
CA GLY A 134 8.58 -10.65 6.76
C GLY A 134 7.43 -9.76 6.28
N LEU A 135 7.63 -9.14 5.13
CA LEU A 135 6.58 -8.45 4.39
C LEU A 135 6.34 -9.20 3.09
N GLY A 136 5.09 -9.27 2.64
CA GLY A 136 4.74 -9.98 1.41
C GLY A 136 3.66 -9.26 0.63
N LEU A 137 3.73 -9.34 -0.70
CA LEU A 137 2.71 -8.84 -1.61
C LEU A 137 2.00 -10.01 -2.28
N GLY A 138 0.68 -10.07 -2.15
CA GLY A 138 -0.13 -11.11 -2.78
C GLY A 138 -1.58 -11.12 -2.30
N ILE A 139 -2.35 -12.09 -2.81
CA ILE A 139 -3.79 -12.18 -2.54
C ILE A 139 -4.05 -12.69 -1.12
N ASN A 140 -3.21 -13.61 -0.64
CA ASN A 140 -3.31 -14.21 0.68
C ASN A 140 -1.89 -14.58 1.19
N PRO A 141 -1.69 -14.84 2.49
CA PRO A 141 -0.36 -15.07 3.05
C PRO A 141 0.31 -16.36 2.54
N ASN A 142 -0.46 -17.28 1.93
CA ASN A 142 0.05 -18.52 1.34
C ASN A 142 0.40 -18.38 -0.15
N ASN A 143 -0.13 -17.36 -0.84
CA ASN A 143 0.09 -17.09 -2.26
C ASN A 143 0.61 -15.65 -2.44
N LEU A 144 1.87 -15.48 -2.07
CA LEU A 144 2.60 -14.21 -2.15
C LEU A 144 3.48 -14.21 -3.40
N GLN A 145 3.31 -13.19 -4.23
CA GLN A 145 4.10 -12.96 -5.46
C GLN A 145 5.51 -12.48 -5.14
N ARG A 146 5.66 -11.67 -4.08
CA ARG A 146 6.94 -11.15 -3.59
C ARG A 146 6.97 -11.22 -2.08
N LYS A 147 8.15 -11.46 -1.53
CA LYS A 147 8.40 -11.46 -0.09
C LYS A 147 9.71 -10.74 0.20
N TRP A 148 9.76 -10.04 1.32
CA TRP A 148 10.91 -9.30 1.80
C TRP A 148 11.16 -9.63 3.26
N CYS A 149 12.42 -9.89 3.62
CA CYS A 149 12.86 -10.06 5.00
C CYS A 149 14.35 -9.73 5.10
N GLY A 150 14.70 -8.73 5.91
CA GLY A 150 16.08 -8.23 6.04
C GLY A 150 16.51 -7.23 4.97
N GLU A 151 15.57 -6.71 4.18
CA GLU A 151 15.81 -5.73 3.12
C GLU A 151 15.06 -4.42 3.39
N GLU A 152 15.53 -3.32 2.79
CA GLU A 152 14.82 -2.04 2.84
C GLU A 152 13.69 -2.04 1.81
N VAL A 153 12.45 -2.02 2.30
CA VAL A 153 11.24 -2.10 1.45
C VAL A 153 10.57 -0.74 1.36
N SER A 154 10.31 -0.29 0.14
CA SER A 154 9.41 0.84 -0.09
C SER A 154 7.96 0.37 -0.08
N LEU A 155 7.31 0.51 1.07
CA LEU A 155 5.86 0.31 1.20
C LEU A 155 5.11 1.56 0.74
N ASP A 156 4.16 1.39 -0.18
CA ASP A 156 3.16 2.40 -0.51
C ASP A 156 1.90 2.16 0.36
N PRO A 157 1.46 3.17 1.15
CA PRO A 157 0.24 3.09 1.96
C PRO A 157 -1.04 2.71 1.20
N ASN A 158 -1.08 2.96 -0.12
CA ASN A 158 -2.23 2.65 -0.97
C ASN A 158 -2.16 1.26 -1.61
N GLU A 159 -1.03 0.54 -1.48
CA GLU A 159 -0.83 -0.76 -2.10
C GLU A 159 -1.75 -1.81 -1.47
N GLU A 160 -2.55 -2.47 -2.31
CA GLU A 160 -3.45 -3.54 -1.88
C GLU A 160 -2.73 -4.89 -1.91
N GLY A 161 -3.09 -5.79 -0.99
CA GLY A 161 -2.48 -7.12 -0.92
C GLY A 161 -1.14 -7.16 -0.20
N LEU A 162 -0.83 -6.16 0.65
CA LEU A 162 0.35 -6.19 1.51
C LEU A 162 0.07 -6.93 2.82
N TRP A 163 0.94 -7.89 3.16
CA TRP A 163 0.85 -8.78 4.30
C TRP A 163 2.09 -8.69 5.19
N ILE A 164 1.87 -8.73 6.49
CA ILE A 164 2.86 -9.01 7.52
C ILE A 164 2.88 -10.52 7.71
N ILE A 165 4.03 -11.15 7.55
CA ILE A 165 4.24 -12.59 7.69
C ILE A 165 5.35 -12.89 8.70
N PRO A 166 5.43 -14.13 9.23
CA PRO A 166 6.55 -14.55 10.05
C PRO A 166 7.90 -14.30 9.37
N PRO A 167 8.96 -14.04 10.15
CA PRO A 167 10.30 -13.90 9.60
C PRO A 167 10.73 -15.18 8.88
N PHE A 168 11.42 -15.03 7.76
CA PHE A 168 11.93 -16.13 6.95
C PHE A 168 13.36 -15.83 6.48
N GLU A 169 14.12 -16.87 6.13
CA GLU A 169 15.43 -16.68 5.51
C GLU A 169 15.24 -16.31 4.02
N PRO A 170 15.81 -15.19 3.54
CA PRO A 170 15.63 -14.78 2.16
C PRO A 170 16.18 -15.85 1.22
N GLN A 171 15.30 -16.45 0.45
CA GLN A 171 15.66 -17.45 -0.54
C GLN A 171 16.29 -16.70 -1.73
N ALA A 172 17.59 -16.89 -1.95
CA ALA A 172 18.25 -16.40 -3.16
C ALA A 172 17.48 -16.94 -4.37
N GLU A 173 17.02 -16.06 -5.26
CA GLU A 173 16.33 -16.43 -6.48
C GLU A 173 17.18 -17.45 -7.26
N SER A 174 16.78 -18.72 -7.23
CA SER A 174 17.28 -19.70 -8.17
C SER A 174 16.68 -19.36 -9.53
N VAL A 175 17.43 -18.63 -10.35
CA VAL A 175 17.20 -18.58 -11.79
C VAL A 175 17.41 -20.00 -12.31
N GLY A 176 16.33 -20.75 -12.46
CA GLY A 176 16.38 -22.16 -12.83
C GLY A 176 14.99 -22.73 -13.04
N GLY A 177 14.28 -22.19 -14.04
CA GLY A 177 13.08 -22.84 -14.56
C GLY A 177 13.43 -24.16 -15.22
N GLU A 178 12.92 -25.24 -14.64
CA GLU A 178 12.90 -26.60 -15.16
C GLU A 178 12.35 -26.70 -16.60
N VAL A 179 13.06 -27.46 -17.43
CA VAL A 179 12.47 -28.29 -18.48
C VAL A 179 13.06 -29.69 -18.29
N GLY A 180 12.27 -30.63 -17.78
CA GLY A 180 12.56 -32.06 -17.88
C GLY A 180 12.18 -32.61 -19.27
N PRO A 181 12.23 -33.93 -19.54
CA PRO A 181 12.78 -35.03 -18.72
C PRO A 181 13.67 -36.01 -19.53
N THR A 182 14.68 -36.66 -18.93
CA THR A 182 15.14 -38.00 -19.38
C THR A 182 16.10 -38.64 -18.36
N GLN A 183 15.66 -39.74 -17.72
CA GLN A 183 16.55 -40.85 -17.33
C GLN A 183 16.75 -41.74 -18.57
N PRO A 184 17.84 -42.55 -18.74
CA PRO A 184 18.46 -43.36 -17.68
C PRO A 184 20.00 -43.54 -17.74
N GLY A 185 20.58 -44.05 -16.64
CA GLY A 185 21.81 -44.86 -16.69
C GLY A 185 23.03 -44.29 -15.94
N PRO A 186 23.64 -45.04 -15.00
CA PRO A 186 24.85 -44.61 -14.32
C PRO A 186 26.10 -45.04 -15.10
N PRO A 187 27.22 -44.31 -14.98
CA PRO A 187 28.52 -44.96 -15.10
C PRO A 187 29.47 -44.59 -13.96
N ARG A 188 29.78 -45.64 -13.18
CA ARG A 188 31.13 -46.20 -13.00
C ARG A 188 32.30 -45.25 -12.70
N VAL A 189 32.78 -45.42 -11.47
CA VAL A 189 34.11 -45.11 -10.92
C VAL A 189 35.24 -45.48 -11.90
N SER A 190 36.21 -44.57 -12.08
CA SER A 190 37.62 -44.89 -12.38
C SER A 190 38.55 -43.74 -11.99
N GLN A 191 39.65 -44.10 -11.34
CA GLN A 191 40.69 -43.25 -10.75
C GLN A 191 41.84 -42.96 -11.75
N GLY A 192 42.32 -41.70 -11.78
CA GLY A 192 43.70 -41.20 -12.07
C GLY A 192 44.41 -41.59 -13.39
N PRO A 193 45.62 -41.03 -13.72
CA PRO A 193 46.44 -40.04 -12.99
C PRO A 193 47.06 -38.85 -13.81
N VAL A 194 47.38 -37.79 -13.06
CA VAL A 194 48.33 -36.65 -13.12
C VAL A 194 49.24 -36.24 -14.35
N THR A 195 49.18 -34.91 -14.63
CA THR A 195 50.25 -33.87 -14.93
C THR A 195 50.98 -33.76 -16.30
N PRO A 196 51.61 -32.59 -16.67
CA PRO A 196 51.42 -31.17 -16.26
C PRO A 196 51.56 -30.07 -17.39
N ARG A 197 51.23 -28.81 -17.03
CA ARG A 197 51.84 -27.50 -17.41
C ARG A 197 51.57 -26.83 -18.79
N SER A 198 51.02 -25.60 -18.76
CA SER A 198 51.49 -24.34 -19.42
C SER A 198 50.47 -23.20 -19.14
N THR A 199 50.75 -22.28 -18.21
CA THR A 199 51.23 -20.89 -18.41
C THR A 199 50.32 -19.97 -19.25
N SER A 200 49.52 -19.14 -18.54
CA SER A 200 49.19 -17.69 -18.65
C SER A 200 49.26 -16.94 -20.02
N PRO A 201 48.59 -15.77 -20.22
CA PRO A 201 48.04 -14.84 -19.22
C PRO A 201 46.67 -14.19 -19.52
N SER A 202 46.08 -13.59 -18.48
CA SER A 202 45.03 -12.57 -18.56
C SER A 202 45.54 -11.26 -19.18
N PRO A 203 44.66 -10.46 -19.79
CA PRO A 203 44.74 -9.00 -19.74
C PRO A 203 43.58 -8.40 -18.92
N PRO A 204 43.81 -7.32 -18.16
CA PRO A 204 42.78 -6.52 -17.50
C PRO A 204 42.27 -5.39 -18.41
N THR A 205 41.14 -4.80 -18.00
CA THR A 205 40.76 -3.36 -18.07
C THR A 205 39.39 -3.07 -18.73
N GLU A 206 38.52 -2.48 -17.91
CA GLU A 206 37.41 -1.53 -18.10
C GLU A 206 36.78 -1.30 -19.48
N GLY A 207 35.45 -1.17 -19.49
CA GLY A 207 34.74 -0.45 -20.55
C GLY A 207 33.26 -0.76 -20.66
N THR A 208 32.42 0.04 -19.99
CA THR A 208 30.97 0.15 -20.23
C THR A 208 30.67 0.35 -21.72
N ALA A 209 29.86 -0.54 -22.31
CA ALA A 209 29.21 -0.29 -23.60
C ALA A 209 27.75 -0.77 -23.54
N ALA A 210 26.84 0.17 -23.26
CA ALA A 210 25.42 -0.02 -23.43
C ALA A 210 25.11 -0.21 -24.92
N ALA A 211 24.45 -1.31 -25.26
CA ALA A 211 24.01 -1.59 -26.62
C ALA A 211 23.01 -0.52 -27.11
N PRO A 212 23.07 -0.08 -28.39
CA PRO A 212 22.19 0.95 -28.90
C PRO A 212 20.73 0.46 -29.00
N ALA A 213 19.82 1.21 -28.39
CA ALA A 213 18.37 0.93 -28.39
C ALA A 213 17.78 1.03 -29.80
N ARG A 214 17.18 -0.07 -30.29
CA ARG A 214 16.52 -0.11 -31.60
C ARG A 214 15.12 0.51 -31.52
N PRO A 215 14.73 1.39 -32.46
CA PRO A 215 13.40 2.00 -32.44
C PRO A 215 12.30 1.00 -32.81
N ILE A 216 11.32 0.81 -31.91
CA ILE A 216 10.18 -0.09 -32.09
C ILE A 216 9.04 0.67 -32.80
N LYS A 217 8.64 0.20 -33.99
CA LYS A 217 7.60 0.85 -34.82
C LYS A 217 6.19 0.31 -34.59
N ARG A 218 6.07 -0.94 -34.13
CA ARG A 218 4.78 -1.61 -33.89
C ARG A 218 4.96 -2.71 -32.85
N ILE A 219 4.03 -2.79 -31.91
CA ILE A 219 3.94 -3.84 -30.90
C ILE A 219 2.56 -4.47 -31.04
N THR A 220 2.51 -5.80 -31.12
CA THR A 220 1.26 -6.57 -31.13
C THR A 220 1.36 -7.60 -30.03
N ILE A 221 0.39 -7.60 -29.11
CA ILE A 221 0.31 -8.54 -27.99
C ILE A 221 -1.02 -9.29 -28.15
N ARG A 222 -0.97 -10.62 -28.09
CA ARG A 222 -2.13 -11.51 -28.26
C ARG A 222 -2.04 -12.65 -27.25
N GLY A 223 -3.18 -13.03 -26.70
CA GLY A 223 -3.31 -14.15 -25.77
C GLY A 223 -4.65 -14.11 -25.04
N THR A 224 -5.09 -15.26 -24.56
CA THR A 224 -6.29 -15.39 -23.72
C THR A 224 -5.95 -14.98 -22.30
N VAL A 225 -6.77 -14.13 -21.69
CA VAL A 225 -6.57 -13.68 -20.30
C VAL A 225 -7.82 -14.05 -19.49
N PRO A 226 -7.67 -14.74 -18.34
CA PRO A 226 -8.79 -15.01 -17.46
C PRO A 226 -9.49 -13.73 -17.03
N LEU A 227 -10.81 -13.76 -16.88
CA LEU A 227 -11.64 -12.60 -16.55
C LEU A 227 -11.14 -11.86 -15.29
N GLU A 228 -10.68 -12.62 -14.30
CA GLU A 228 -10.16 -12.10 -13.02
C GLU A 228 -8.96 -11.17 -13.19
N ASN A 229 -8.20 -11.35 -14.27
CA ASN A 229 -6.98 -10.59 -14.56
C ASN A 229 -7.21 -9.42 -15.53
N TRP A 230 -8.47 -9.11 -15.88
CA TRP A 230 -8.78 -8.03 -16.83
C TRP A 230 -8.33 -6.65 -16.35
N THR A 231 -8.40 -6.41 -15.03
CA THR A 231 -7.89 -5.18 -14.40
C THR A 231 -6.38 -5.03 -14.60
N ASP A 232 -5.65 -6.14 -14.58
CA ASP A 232 -4.20 -6.15 -14.80
C ASP A 232 -3.85 -5.91 -16.26
N VAL A 233 -4.64 -6.42 -17.22
CA VAL A 233 -4.49 -6.09 -18.64
C VAL A 233 -4.65 -4.59 -18.86
N PHE A 234 -5.68 -4.00 -18.25
CA PHE A 234 -5.91 -2.57 -18.33
C PHE A 234 -4.75 -1.78 -17.70
N ARG A 235 -4.28 -2.16 -16.51
CA ARG A 235 -3.16 -1.49 -15.83
C ARG A 235 -1.83 -1.64 -16.57
N ALA A 236 -1.52 -2.81 -17.09
CA ALA A 236 -0.20 -3.12 -17.66
C ALA A 236 -0.06 -2.67 -19.12
N PHE A 237 -1.14 -2.74 -19.91
CA PHE A 237 -1.07 -2.46 -21.34
C PHE A 237 -1.80 -1.19 -21.74
N ILE A 238 -2.86 -0.79 -21.03
CA ILE A 238 -3.60 0.44 -21.35
C ILE A 238 -3.09 1.62 -20.52
N GLY A 239 -2.81 1.43 -19.23
CA GLY A 239 -2.26 2.47 -18.34
C GLY A 239 -1.04 3.20 -18.92
N PRO A 240 0.01 2.48 -19.36
CA PRO A 240 1.22 3.11 -19.90
C PRO A 240 1.00 3.80 -21.25
N THR A 241 -0.02 3.40 -22.02
CA THR A 241 -0.28 4.01 -23.35
C THR A 241 -0.73 5.46 -23.26
N ARG A 242 -1.28 5.90 -22.12
CA ARG A 242 -1.64 7.31 -21.87
C ARG A 242 -0.44 8.26 -21.88
N GLY A 243 0.77 7.74 -21.61
CA GLY A 243 2.03 8.48 -21.67
C GLY A 243 2.82 8.29 -22.97
N MET A 244 2.30 7.52 -23.94
CA MET A 244 2.99 7.23 -25.20
C MET A 244 2.39 8.05 -26.36
N ASN A 245 3.24 8.67 -27.18
CA ASN A 245 2.83 9.42 -28.39
C ASN A 245 2.48 8.46 -29.55
N LEU A 246 1.44 7.65 -29.37
CA LEU A 246 0.98 6.66 -30.34
C LEU A 246 0.13 7.31 -31.44
N LYS A 247 0.43 7.01 -32.72
CA LYS A 247 -0.38 7.49 -33.86
C LYS A 247 -1.78 6.87 -33.92
N ARG A 248 -1.94 5.64 -33.40
CA ARG A 248 -3.20 4.90 -33.35
C ARG A 248 -3.11 3.82 -32.29
N LEU A 249 -4.14 3.69 -31.46
CA LEU A 249 -4.35 2.56 -30.56
C LEU A 249 -5.58 1.80 -31.03
N LYS A 250 -5.45 0.48 -31.25
CA LYS A 250 -6.57 -0.42 -31.56
C LYS A 250 -6.59 -1.49 -30.48
N LEU A 251 -7.71 -1.61 -29.78
CA LEU A 251 -7.98 -2.69 -28.83
C LEU A 251 -8.92 -3.67 -29.53
N GLY A 252 -8.60 -4.96 -29.47
CA GLY A 252 -9.50 -6.04 -29.86
C GLY A 252 -9.86 -6.80 -28.59
N ILE A 253 -11.13 -7.13 -28.43
CA ILE A 253 -11.64 -7.94 -27.32
C ILE A 253 -12.36 -9.11 -27.96
N ASP A 254 -12.07 -10.31 -27.47
CA ASP A 254 -12.68 -11.56 -27.91
C ASP A 254 -13.28 -12.24 -26.68
N PHE A 255 -14.53 -12.67 -26.79
CA PHE A 255 -15.27 -13.30 -25.70
C PHE A 255 -15.62 -14.72 -26.12
N GLU A 256 -14.90 -15.68 -25.56
CA GLU A 256 -15.19 -17.10 -25.74
C GLU A 256 -15.84 -17.63 -24.46
N MET A 257 -17.06 -18.17 -24.58
CA MET A 257 -17.85 -18.64 -23.46
C MET A 257 -18.34 -20.06 -23.78
N GLU A 258 -17.94 -21.03 -22.97
CA GLU A 258 -18.40 -22.41 -23.09
C GLU A 258 -19.45 -22.68 -22.01
N VAL A 259 -20.66 -23.02 -22.43
CA VAL A 259 -21.77 -23.36 -21.54
C VAL A 259 -21.75 -24.86 -21.32
N ARG A 260 -22.01 -25.30 -20.08
CA ARG A 260 -22.06 -26.74 -19.78
C ARG A 260 -23.33 -27.36 -20.38
N ASP A 261 -23.22 -28.58 -20.88
CA ASP A 261 -24.33 -29.32 -21.51
C ASP A 261 -25.58 -29.46 -20.62
N ASP A 262 -25.38 -29.47 -19.29
CA ASP A 262 -26.44 -29.57 -18.29
C ASP A 262 -27.12 -28.21 -17.96
N GLN A 263 -26.63 -27.11 -18.52
CA GLN A 263 -27.12 -25.74 -18.30
C GLN A 263 -27.17 -24.93 -19.61
N ALA A 264 -27.67 -25.52 -20.69
CA ALA A 264 -27.85 -24.82 -21.96
C ALA A 264 -28.63 -23.50 -21.77
N LEU A 265 -28.08 -22.42 -22.33
CA LEU A 265 -28.70 -21.09 -22.29
C LEU A 265 -29.69 -20.96 -23.44
N GLU A 266 -30.93 -20.60 -23.15
CA GLU A 266 -31.92 -20.31 -24.19
C GLU A 266 -31.72 -18.89 -24.74
N GLU A 267 -31.87 -18.69 -26.06
CA GLU A 267 -31.73 -17.36 -26.69
C GLU A 267 -32.72 -16.31 -26.14
N THR A 268 -33.81 -16.78 -25.51
CA THR A 268 -34.79 -15.90 -24.88
C THR A 268 -34.39 -15.38 -23.50
N ASP A 269 -33.30 -15.91 -22.91
CA ASP A 269 -32.82 -15.53 -21.58
C ASP A 269 -32.54 -14.01 -21.53
N PRO A 270 -33.07 -13.29 -20.52
CA PRO A 270 -32.83 -11.86 -20.34
C PRO A 270 -31.34 -11.46 -20.35
N LYS A 271 -30.45 -12.33 -19.86
CA LYS A 271 -28.99 -12.10 -19.83
C LYS A 271 -28.37 -12.24 -21.22
N VAL A 272 -28.80 -13.21 -22.02
CA VAL A 272 -28.35 -13.39 -23.41
C VAL A 272 -28.83 -12.23 -24.27
N LYS A 273 -30.08 -11.76 -24.08
CA LYS A 273 -30.60 -10.55 -24.75
C LYS A 273 -29.83 -9.29 -24.38
N ALA A 274 -29.54 -9.09 -23.09
CA ALA A 274 -28.74 -7.96 -22.63
C ALA A 274 -27.32 -8.00 -23.24
N MET A 275 -26.72 -9.19 -23.36
CA MET A 275 -25.41 -9.37 -23.99
C MET A 275 -25.44 -9.05 -25.48
N LYS A 276 -26.46 -9.52 -26.22
CA LYS A 276 -26.66 -9.23 -27.65
C LYS A 276 -26.88 -7.75 -27.91
N GLU A 277 -27.64 -7.07 -27.04
CA GLU A 277 -27.87 -5.63 -27.12
C GLU A 277 -26.58 -4.84 -26.84
N ALA A 278 -25.82 -5.22 -25.81
CA ALA A 278 -24.53 -4.60 -25.49
C ALA A 278 -23.50 -4.78 -26.63
N ALA A 279 -23.42 -5.96 -27.24
CA ALA A 279 -22.55 -6.22 -28.38
C ALA A 279 -22.90 -5.31 -29.57
N ASN A 280 -24.20 -5.19 -29.90
CA ASN A 280 -24.68 -4.30 -30.96
C ASN A 280 -24.38 -2.81 -30.68
N GLN A 281 -24.60 -2.35 -29.45
CA GLN A 281 -24.29 -0.97 -29.05
C GLN A 281 -22.79 -0.65 -29.15
N LEU A 282 -21.94 -1.65 -28.92
CA LEU A 282 -20.48 -1.54 -29.00
C LEU A 282 -19.93 -1.84 -30.42
N GLY A 283 -20.80 -2.19 -31.37
CA GLY A 283 -20.42 -2.53 -32.74
C GLY A 283 -19.58 -3.81 -32.86
N LEU A 284 -19.78 -4.76 -31.93
CA LEU A 284 -19.14 -6.06 -31.91
C LEU A 284 -20.01 -7.08 -32.65
N GLU A 285 -19.40 -7.96 -33.43
CA GLU A 285 -20.08 -9.10 -34.03
C GLU A 285 -20.23 -10.21 -32.98
N ILE A 286 -21.41 -10.82 -32.90
CA ILE A 286 -21.72 -11.92 -32.00
C ILE A 286 -22.17 -13.13 -32.83
N ASP A 287 -21.51 -14.26 -32.61
CA ASP A 287 -21.86 -15.55 -33.21
C ASP A 287 -22.25 -16.51 -32.08
N MET A 288 -23.36 -17.23 -32.24
CA MET A 288 -23.92 -18.12 -31.22
C MET A 288 -24.25 -19.45 -31.89
N GLU A 289 -23.53 -20.52 -31.53
CA GLU A 289 -23.81 -21.91 -31.95
C GLU A 289 -24.59 -22.69 -30.88
#